data_AF-A0A521W8W5-F1
#
_entry.id   AF-A0A521W8W5-F1
#
_cell.length_a   1.000
_cell.length_b   1.000
_cell.length_c   1.000
_cell.angle_alpha   90.00
_cell.angle_beta   90.00
_cell.angle_gamma   90.00
#
_symmetry.space_group_name_H-M   'P 1'
#
loop_
_entity.id
_entity.type
_entity.pdbx_description
1 polymer ?
#
loop_
_entity_poly.entity_id
_entity_poly.type
_entity_poly.pdbx_seq_one_letter_code
_entity_poly.pdbx_strand_id
1 'polypeptide(L)' 'MMEKHIRTFLQYLEQEKQYSRHTIHSYEDDLLQFKDFLAAEGGIKSLTVQSVKQATIREFL' A
#
# COMPACT_ATOMS: atom_id res chain seq x y z
N MET A 1 -4.01 -2.93 -10.96
CA MET A 1 -4.11 -3.60 -9.66
C MET A 1 -3.21 -2.89 -8.65
N MET A 2 -3.57 -2.93 -7.36
CA MET A 2 -3.00 -2.15 -6.24
C MET A 2 -1.48 -1.93 -6.26
N GLU A 3 -0.68 -2.93 -6.65
CA GLU A 3 0.78 -2.81 -6.76
C GLU A 3 1.25 -1.68 -7.70
N LYS A 4 0.52 -1.40 -8.78
CA LYS A 4 0.86 -0.27 -9.67
C LYS A 4 0.72 1.06 -8.91
N HIS A 5 -0.30 1.19 -8.06
CA HIS A 5 -0.49 2.38 -7.25
C HIS A 5 0.60 2.52 -6.18
N ILE A 6 1.00 1.42 -5.54
CA ILE A 6 2.13 1.40 -4.59
C ILE A 6 3.40 1.90 -5.28
N ARG A 7 3.77 1.32 -6.43
CA ARG A 7 4.98 1.73 -7.17
C ARG A 7 4.96 3.20 -7.59
N THR A 8 3.85 3.67 -8.16
CA THR A 8 3.71 5.08 -8.56
C THR A 8 3.79 6.02 -7.35
N PHE A 9 3.21 5.63 -6.21
CA PHE A 9 3.29 6.44 -4.99
C PHE A 9 4.69 6.48 -4.40
N LEU A 10 5.40 5.35 -4.33
CA LEU A 10 6.79 5.31 -3.85
C LEU A 10 7.72 6.13 -4.75
N GLN A 11 7.54 6.06 -6.07
CA GLN A 11 8.27 6.93 -7.00
C GLN A 11 7.99 8.42 -6.75
N TYR A 12 6.73 8.79 -6.49
CA TYR A 12 6.40 10.16 -6.11
C TYR A 12 7.13 10.58 -4.81
N LEU A 13 7.15 9.73 -3.79
CA LEU A 13 7.85 10.03 -2.53
C LEU A 13 9.37 10.15 -2.72
N GLU A 14 9.96 9.32 -3.57
CA GLU A 14 11.38 9.38 -3.87
C GLU A 14 11.76 10.64 -4.65
N GLN A 15 11.00 10.97 -5.70
CA GLN A 15 11.37 12.04 -6.64
C GLN A 15 10.89 13.42 -6.15
N GLU A 16 9.62 13.52 -5.75
CA GLU A 16 8.99 14.81 -5.40
C GLU A 16 9.17 15.17 -3.92
N LYS A 17 9.25 14.16 -3.04
CA LYS A 17 9.47 14.38 -1.60
C LYS A 17 10.91 14.14 -1.15
N GLN A 18 11.76 13.59 -2.02
CA GLN A 18 13.17 13.30 -1.74
C GLN A 18 13.37 12.48 -0.47
N TYR A 19 12.45 11.56 -0.18
CA TYR A 19 12.59 10.66 0.97
C TYR A 19 13.77 9.71 0.77
N SER A 20 14.46 9.41 1.87
CA SER A 20 15.61 8.54 1.85
C SER A 20 15.24 7.14 1.36
N ARG A 21 16.18 6.43 0.74
CA ARG A 21 15.97 5.04 0.31
C ARG A 21 15.46 4.14 1.44
N HIS A 22 15.93 4.35 2.68
CA HIS A 22 15.46 3.58 3.85
C HIS A 22 14.00 3.89 4.20
N THR A 23 13.59 5.16 4.09
CA THR A 23 12.19 5.56 4.27
C THR A 23 11.29 4.99 3.19
N ILE A 24 11.74 5.01 1.93
CA ILE A 24 11.00 4.40 0.80
C ILE A 24 10.80 2.90 1.03
N HIS A 25 11.85 2.17 1.43
CA HIS A 25 11.75 0.75 1.76
C HIS A 25 10.79 0.47 2.91
N SER A 26 10.88 1.22 4.00
CA SER A 26 9.94 1.07 5.12
C SER A 26 8.49 1.26 4.67
N TYR A 27 8.23 2.26 3.81
CA TYR A 27 6.88 2.52 3.31
C TYR A 27 6.44 1.43 2.32
N GLU A 28 7.36 0.89 1.51
CA GLU A 28 7.07 -0.26 0.64
C GLU A 28 6.65 -1.48 1.46
N ASP A 29 7.42 -1.81 2.51
CA ASP A 29 7.14 -2.93 3.40
C ASP A 29 5.77 -2.79 4.09
N ASP A 30 5.45 -1.60 4.60
CA ASP A 30 4.16 -1.33 5.26
C ASP A 30 2.98 -1.47 4.27
N LEU A 31 3.13 -0.94 3.05
CA LEU A 31 2.09 -1.01 2.02
C LEU A 31 1.89 -2.42 1.47
N LEU A 32 2.96 -3.22 1.37
CA LEU A 32 2.88 -4.62 0.98
C LEU A 32 2.21 -5.47 2.07
N GLN A 33 2.56 -5.25 3.34
CA GLN A 33 1.88 -5.90 4.46
C GLN A 33 0.38 -5.57 4.48
N PHE A 34 0.02 -4.31 4.24
CA PHE A 34 -1.40 -3.92 4.13
C PHE A 34 -2.10 -4.61 2.96
N LYS A 35 -1.45 -4.66 1.78
CA LYS A 35 -1.99 -5.38 0.61
C LYS A 35 -2.26 -6.85 0.94
N ASP A 36 -1.33 -7.50 1.64
CA ASP A 36 -1.43 -8.92 1.98
C ASP A 36 -2.52 -9.15 3.05
N PHE A 37 -2.66 -8.25 4.03
CA PHE A 37 -3.77 -8.24 4.98
C PHE A 37 -5.13 -8.19 4.26
N LEU A 38 -5.28 -7.27 3.30
CA LEU A 38 -6.51 -7.15 2.51
C LEU A 38 -6.81 -8.41 1.68
N ALA A 39 -5.77 -9.09 1.19
CA ALA A 39 -5.93 -10.32 0.42
C ALA A 39 -6.39 -11.49 1.31
N ALA A 40 -5.92 -11.53 2.56
CA ALA A 40 -6.29 -12.53 3.55
C ALA A 40 -7.74 -12.38 4.06
N GLU A 41 -8.20 -11.16 4.33
CA GLU A 41 -9.57 -10.92 4.81
C GLU A 41 -10.65 -11.12 3.74
N GLY A 42 -10.35 -10.80 2.47
CA GLY A 42 -11.41 -10.59 1.48
C GLY A 42 -11.75 -11.77 0.59
N GLY A 43 -10.85 -12.74 0.35
CA GLY A 43 -11.00 -13.68 -0.77
C GLY A 43 -11.17 -12.99 -2.15
N ILE A 44 -10.94 -11.68 -2.22
CA ILE A 44 -11.19 -10.85 -3.40
C ILE A 44 -10.00 -10.99 -4.33
N LYS A 45 -10.17 -11.75 -5.42
CA LYS A 45 -9.16 -11.96 -6.46
C LYS A 45 -8.64 -10.68 -7.14
N SER A 46 -9.26 -9.52 -6.89
CA SER A 46 -8.90 -8.24 -7.52
C SER A 46 -9.10 -7.07 -6.56
N LEU A 47 -8.09 -6.81 -5.72
CA LEU A 47 -8.06 -5.64 -4.84
C LEU A 47 -7.83 -4.35 -5.62
N THR A 48 -8.84 -3.48 -5.60
CA THR A 48 -8.78 -2.12 -6.13
C THR A 48 -8.66 -1.15 -4.95
N VAL A 49 -7.80 -0.13 -5.05
CA VAL A 49 -7.62 0.86 -3.96
C VAL A 49 -8.95 1.54 -3.59
N GLN A 50 -9.84 1.71 -4.56
CA GLN A 50 -11.17 2.34 -4.39
C GLN A 50 -12.13 1.52 -3.52
N SER A 51 -11.93 0.21 -3.36
CA SER A 51 -12.81 -0.63 -2.53
C SER A 51 -12.37 -0.69 -1.07
N VAL A 52 -11.22 -0.10 -0.71
CA VAL A 52 -10.70 -0.08 0.65
C VAL A 52 -11.54 0.88 1.51
N LYS A 53 -12.11 0.35 2.60
CA LYS A 53 -12.91 1.12 3.56
C LYS A 53 -12.04 1.60 4.72
N GLN A 54 -12.43 2.72 5.33
CA GLN A 54 -11.76 3.22 6.54
C GLN A 54 -11.76 2.20 7.68
N ALA A 55 -12.84 1.43 7.85
CA ALA A 55 -12.91 0.37 8.87
C ALA A 55 -11.76 -0.63 8.73
N THR A 56 -11.52 -1.09 7.51
CA THR A 56 -10.41 -2.01 7.18
C THR A 56 -9.04 -1.41 7.43
N ILE A 57 -8.87 -0.10 7.24
CA ILE A 57 -7.63 0.59 7.62
C ILE A 57 -7.44 0.56 9.14
N ARG A 58 -8.51 0.78 9.92
CA ARG A 58 -8.45 0.73 11.39
C ARG A 58 -8.20 -0.67 11.93
N GLU A 59 -8.65 -1.71 11.23
CA GLU A 59 -8.42 -3.09 11.62
C GLU A 59 -6.97 -3.53 11.40
N PHE A 60 -6.27 -2.89 10.47
CA PHE A 60 -4.85 -3.14 10.18
C PHE A 60 -3.88 -2.43 11.15
N LEU A 61 -4.25 -1.24 11.64
CA LEU A 61 -3.42 -0.41 12.53
C LEU A 61 -3.51 -0.84 14.00
#